data_AF-D4HXS4-F1
#
_entry.id   AF-D4HXS4-F1
#
_cell.length_a   1.000
_cell.length_b   1.000
_cell.length_c   1.000
_cell.angle_alpha   90.00
_cell.angle_beta   90.00
_cell.angle_gamma   90.00
#
_symmetry.space_group_name_H-M   'P 1'
#
loop_
_entity.id
_entity.type
_entity.pdbx_description
1 polymer ?
#
loop_
_entity_poly.entity_id
_entity_poly.type
_entity_poly.pdbx_seq_one_letter_code
_entity_poly.pdbx_strand_id
1 'polypeptide(L)'
;MSPKNLSEELFKPRFKHPETSSLMRRVHHHPFTIHSAPDGAIPVGWYRMIDRLLWAWRGLSPQEIIEVLARIAVSTSKRTDERLLDTVIGYRGGNWIYEWSKQAARWQQKASQCSNDQQAGHCWLQAANLFSVASYPHLKEDKLAGQAQLLASRAYQQSALLLPGELKELEFAIADGSPLSASLHMPPDAQPPYPTVLMCGSLDSLQSDHYRLFHDYLAPRGIALLTLDMPSVGFSAKWKLTQDTSFLHQQVLRQLENVAWIDHTRVAAFGFRFGANVAVRLGCLETQRLRAVACIGPLVHRLLTDRDLQHNVPDMHRDMLASRLGMSGTSDSTMRAELCRFSLKMQGLLGRRSPTPMLSAFWPHDPFSPEEESRLIVNSSVAGRLLKINPSPAVTHFDKALRDICDWLFANLSR
;
A
#
# COMPACT_ATOMS: atom_id res chain seq x y z
N MET A 1 48.41 -6.78 -18.55
CA MET A 1 47.07 -6.19 -18.39
C MET A 1 46.57 -5.82 -19.78
N SER A 2 45.53 -6.49 -20.27
CA SER A 2 44.95 -6.20 -21.59
C SER A 2 44.40 -4.76 -21.60
N PRO A 3 44.68 -3.94 -22.63
CA PRO A 3 44.21 -2.56 -22.68
C PRO A 3 42.67 -2.54 -22.73
N LYS A 4 42.05 -1.73 -21.85
CA LYS A 4 40.59 -1.55 -21.81
C LYS A 4 40.12 -1.01 -23.16
N ASN A 5 39.23 -1.74 -23.82
CA ASN A 5 38.69 -1.40 -25.13
C ASN A 5 37.71 -0.21 -25.00
N LEU A 6 38.15 0.99 -25.38
CA LEU A 6 37.35 2.23 -25.31
C LEU A 6 36.00 2.12 -26.06
N SER A 7 35.95 1.30 -27.10
CA SER A 7 34.74 1.04 -27.88
C SER A 7 33.66 0.34 -27.03
N GLU A 8 34.02 -0.59 -26.15
CA GLU A 8 33.06 -1.25 -25.25
C GLU A 8 32.47 -0.29 -24.21
N GLU A 9 33.21 0.76 -23.82
CA GLU A 9 32.74 1.75 -22.86
C GLU A 9 31.84 2.81 -23.51
N LEU A 10 32.15 3.19 -24.75
CA LEU A 10 31.38 4.14 -25.56
C LEU A 10 30.05 3.57 -26.07
N PHE A 11 30.01 2.28 -26.41
CA PHE A 11 28.82 1.61 -26.94
C PHE A 11 28.04 0.79 -25.90
N LYS A 12 28.46 0.79 -24.62
CA LYS A 12 27.63 0.25 -23.53
C LYS A 12 26.30 1.00 -23.50
N PRO A 13 25.14 0.33 -23.65
CA PRO A 13 23.86 1.00 -23.61
C PRO A 13 23.68 1.65 -22.25
N ARG A 14 23.89 2.97 -22.18
CA ARG A 14 23.61 3.78 -21.02
C ARG A 14 22.11 4.01 -20.99
N PHE A 15 21.38 3.06 -20.39
CA PHE A 15 19.97 3.26 -20.07
C PHE A 15 19.88 4.41 -19.07
N LYS A 16 19.60 5.61 -19.57
CA LYS A 16 19.19 6.74 -18.74
C LYS A 16 17.74 6.51 -18.35
N HIS A 17 17.55 5.75 -17.27
CA HIS A 17 16.24 5.68 -16.64
C HIS A 17 15.89 7.08 -16.11
N PRO A 18 14.74 7.66 -16.50
CA PRO A 18 14.26 8.89 -15.89
C PRO A 18 14.10 8.68 -14.39
N GLU A 19 14.42 9.71 -13.60
CA GLU A 19 14.28 9.67 -12.15
C GLU A 19 12.80 9.87 -11.78
N THR A 20 12.37 9.25 -10.69
CA THR A 20 10.95 9.09 -10.30
C THR A 20 10.17 10.40 -10.31
N SER A 21 10.70 11.48 -9.72
CA SER A 21 10.00 12.78 -9.65
C SER A 21 9.80 13.43 -11.03
N SER A 22 10.57 13.03 -12.04
CA SER A 22 10.47 13.57 -13.42
C SER A 22 9.47 12.82 -14.32
N LEU A 23 8.87 11.72 -13.83
CA LEU A 23 8.04 10.84 -14.66
C LEU A 23 6.68 11.46 -15.01
N MET A 24 6.18 12.35 -14.15
CA MET A 24 4.91 13.04 -14.34
C MET A 24 5.16 14.44 -14.86
N ARG A 25 4.49 14.83 -15.95
CA ARG A 25 4.65 16.16 -16.54
C ARG A 25 3.73 17.15 -15.85
N ARG A 26 4.11 17.63 -14.66
CA ARG A 26 3.31 18.55 -13.84
C ARG A 26 4.15 19.71 -13.32
N VAL A 27 3.47 20.80 -12.99
CA VAL A 27 4.10 21.92 -12.28
C VAL A 27 4.22 21.50 -10.81
N HIS A 28 5.44 21.16 -10.40
CA HIS A 28 5.75 20.87 -9.01
C HIS A 28 5.61 22.14 -8.16
N HIS A 29 4.91 22.04 -7.04
CA HIS A 29 4.75 23.14 -6.11
C HIS A 29 5.93 23.18 -5.14
N HIS A 30 6.12 24.33 -4.48
CA HIS A 30 7.16 24.42 -3.46
C HIS A 30 6.86 23.46 -2.30
N PRO A 31 7.86 22.71 -1.82
CA PRO A 31 7.66 21.77 -0.72
C PRO A 31 7.22 22.55 0.53
N PHE A 32 6.09 22.13 1.10
CA PHE A 32 5.61 22.57 2.40
C PHE A 32 5.69 21.42 3.39
N THR A 33 5.79 21.74 4.68
CA THR A 33 5.85 20.72 5.73
C THR A 33 4.43 20.21 6.00
N ILE A 34 4.24 18.91 5.79
CA ILE A 34 3.03 18.18 6.16
C ILE A 34 3.43 16.99 7.05
N HIS A 35 2.60 16.69 8.03
CA HIS A 35 2.76 15.54 8.90
C HIS A 35 1.42 14.81 9.00
N SER A 36 1.43 13.52 8.69
CA SER A 36 0.33 12.59 8.87
C SER A 36 0.85 11.39 9.66
N ALA A 37 0.13 10.97 10.71
CA ALA A 37 0.52 9.78 11.46
C ALA A 37 0.61 8.53 10.55
N PRO A 38 -0.38 8.23 9.68
CA PRO A 38 -0.36 7.05 8.82
C PRO A 38 0.41 7.15 7.50
N ASP A 39 0.93 8.32 7.09
CA ASP A 39 1.66 8.49 5.82
C ASP A 39 3.05 9.12 6.01
N GLY A 40 3.42 9.39 7.27
CA GLY A 40 4.65 10.06 7.62
C GLY A 40 4.64 11.57 7.39
N ALA A 41 5.84 12.11 7.24
CA ALA A 41 6.06 13.52 7.04
C ALA A 41 6.80 13.76 5.73
N ILE A 42 6.72 14.98 5.22
CA ILE A 42 7.65 15.46 4.19
C ILE A 42 8.74 16.25 4.92
N PRO A 43 9.92 15.65 5.17
CA PRO A 43 11.03 16.42 5.67
C PRO A 43 11.41 17.46 4.61
N VAL A 44 11.95 18.59 5.08
CA VAL A 44 12.44 19.63 4.18
C VAL A 44 13.40 19.03 3.17
N GLY A 45 13.14 19.30 1.89
CA GLY A 45 13.96 18.85 0.78
C GLY A 45 13.77 17.39 0.37
N TRP A 46 12.59 16.80 0.56
CA TRP A 46 12.26 15.47 0.00
C TRP A 46 11.07 15.56 -0.95
N TYR A 47 11.14 14.81 -2.05
CA TYR A 47 10.01 14.56 -2.93
C TYR A 47 9.04 13.57 -2.28
N ARG A 48 9.58 12.44 -1.78
CA ARG A 48 8.79 11.39 -1.12
C ARG A 48 8.35 11.79 0.29
N MET A 49 7.16 11.34 0.67
CA MET A 49 6.79 11.29 2.08
C MET A 49 7.56 10.16 2.77
N ILE A 50 8.05 10.43 3.97
CA ILE A 50 8.93 9.52 4.71
C ILE A 50 8.14 8.92 5.88
N ASP A 51 7.62 7.73 5.66
CA ASP A 51 6.75 7.03 6.61
C ASP A 51 7.53 6.10 7.55
N ARG A 52 8.31 6.73 8.44
CA ARG A 52 9.12 6.00 9.43
C ARG A 52 8.26 5.14 10.35
N LEU A 53 7.02 5.57 10.64
CA LEU A 53 6.12 4.83 11.52
C LEU A 53 5.69 3.53 10.85
N LEU A 54 5.11 3.60 9.65
CA LEU A 54 4.59 2.42 8.97
C LEU A 54 5.72 1.50 8.52
N TRP A 55 6.85 2.03 8.06
CA TRP A 55 8.01 1.21 7.70
C TRP A 55 8.58 0.45 8.90
N ALA A 56 8.70 1.11 10.06
CA ALA A 56 9.12 0.44 11.28
C ALA A 56 8.06 -0.55 11.79
N TRP A 57 6.79 -0.18 11.71
CA TRP A 57 5.69 -1.08 12.02
C TRP A 57 5.70 -2.30 11.09
N ARG A 58 6.04 -2.19 9.81
CA ARG A 58 6.17 -3.36 8.92
C ARG A 58 7.34 -4.30 9.27
N GLY A 59 8.27 -3.85 10.12
CA GLY A 59 9.38 -4.65 10.64
C GLY A 59 10.76 -4.09 10.34
N LEU A 60 10.89 -2.97 9.62
CA LEU A 60 12.20 -2.36 9.35
C LEU A 60 12.78 -1.72 10.62
N SER A 61 14.08 -1.86 10.83
CA SER A 61 14.76 -1.18 11.93
C SER A 61 14.74 0.35 11.72
N PRO A 62 14.34 1.16 12.72
CA PRO A 62 14.46 2.62 12.65
C PRO A 62 15.89 3.10 12.35
N GLN A 63 16.89 2.38 12.87
CA GLN A 63 18.29 2.67 12.59
C GLN A 63 18.60 2.47 11.10
N GLU A 64 18.20 1.34 10.52
CA GLU A 64 18.46 1.05 9.11
C GLU A 64 17.73 2.03 8.18
N ILE A 65 16.50 2.41 8.52
CA ILE A 65 15.77 3.46 7.79
C ILE A 65 16.60 4.74 7.76
N ILE A 66 17.11 5.19 8.91
CA ILE A 66 17.92 6.42 9.01
C ILE A 66 19.24 6.28 8.23
N GLU A 67 19.91 5.13 8.32
CA GLU A 67 21.17 4.88 7.61
C GLU A 67 21.00 4.96 6.08
N VAL A 68 19.90 4.41 5.54
CA VAL A 68 19.61 4.47 4.10
C VAL A 68 19.28 5.91 3.69
N LEU A 69 18.41 6.58 4.43
CA LEU A 69 18.04 7.98 4.17
C LEU A 69 19.26 8.92 4.24
N ALA A 70 20.18 8.67 5.16
CA ALA A 70 21.42 9.44 5.27
C ALA A 70 22.30 9.28 4.02
N ARG A 71 22.47 8.06 3.49
CA ARG A 71 23.23 7.82 2.24
C ARG A 71 22.63 8.55 1.05
N ILE A 72 21.30 8.63 0.97
CA ILE A 72 20.58 9.40 -0.06
C ILE A 72 20.86 10.90 0.12
N ALA A 73 20.67 11.41 1.34
CA ALA A 73 20.78 12.84 1.64
C ALA A 73 22.19 13.40 1.40
N VAL A 74 23.24 12.67 1.81
CA VAL A 74 24.64 13.15 1.70
C VAL A 74 25.24 12.97 0.30
N SER A 75 24.50 12.40 -0.65
CA SER A 75 25.01 12.21 -2.00
C SER A 75 25.31 13.55 -2.68
N THR A 76 26.45 13.62 -3.35
CA THR A 76 26.87 14.76 -4.18
C THR A 76 26.55 14.54 -5.66
N SER A 77 25.88 13.44 -6.00
CA SER A 77 25.46 13.15 -7.37
C SER A 77 24.36 14.10 -7.83
N LYS A 78 24.34 14.39 -9.14
CA LYS A 78 23.34 15.27 -9.77
C LYS A 78 21.91 14.81 -9.51
N ARG A 79 21.03 15.77 -9.18
CA ARG A 79 19.61 15.56 -8.93
C ARG A 79 18.73 16.10 -10.05
N THR A 80 17.49 15.61 -10.14
CA THR A 80 16.44 16.20 -10.98
C THR A 80 16.12 17.61 -10.48
N ASP A 81 15.96 17.74 -9.15
CA ASP A 81 15.83 19.01 -8.45
C ASP A 81 16.83 19.02 -7.29
N GLU A 82 17.80 19.95 -7.34
CA GLU A 82 18.84 20.05 -6.30
C GLU A 82 18.27 20.42 -4.91
N ARG A 83 17.01 20.86 -4.83
CA ARG A 83 16.31 21.08 -3.55
C ARG A 83 15.75 19.80 -2.95
N LEU A 84 15.62 18.72 -3.74
CA LEU A 84 14.98 17.46 -3.37
C LEU A 84 16.01 16.33 -3.28
N LEU A 85 16.40 15.99 -2.06
CA LEU A 85 17.49 15.08 -1.69
C LEU A 85 17.40 13.70 -2.33
N ASP A 86 16.19 13.14 -2.46
CA ASP A 86 15.91 11.80 -2.99
C ASP A 86 15.79 11.71 -4.52
N THR A 87 16.09 12.79 -5.23
CA THR A 87 15.93 12.86 -6.71
C THR A 87 17.25 12.67 -7.46
N VAL A 88 18.22 11.95 -6.89
CA VAL A 88 19.49 11.63 -7.57
C VAL A 88 19.25 10.82 -8.85
N ILE A 89 19.83 11.26 -9.96
CA ILE A 89 19.55 10.73 -11.29
C ILE A 89 20.33 9.43 -11.57
N GLY A 90 19.58 8.42 -12.03
CA GLY A 90 20.10 7.13 -12.48
C GLY A 90 20.41 6.16 -11.35
N TYR A 91 20.51 4.87 -11.67
CA TYR A 91 20.70 3.79 -10.71
C TYR A 91 22.15 3.73 -10.19
N ARG A 92 22.46 4.57 -9.19
CA ARG A 92 23.80 4.75 -8.60
C ARG A 92 23.72 5.15 -7.12
N GLY A 93 24.88 5.24 -6.47
CA GLY A 93 24.98 5.73 -5.08
C GLY A 93 24.22 7.04 -4.86
N GLY A 94 23.37 7.07 -3.84
CA GLY A 94 22.48 8.18 -3.49
C GLY A 94 21.11 8.18 -4.17
N ASN A 95 20.88 7.40 -5.23
CA ASN A 95 19.54 7.23 -5.78
C ASN A 95 18.65 6.42 -4.82
N TRP A 96 17.40 6.84 -4.64
CA TRP A 96 16.43 6.20 -3.75
C TRP A 96 16.35 4.69 -3.96
N ILE A 97 16.03 4.27 -5.19
CA ILE A 97 15.80 2.87 -5.53
C ILE A 97 17.08 2.07 -5.33
N TYR A 98 18.23 2.62 -5.73
CA TYR A 98 19.53 1.98 -5.54
C TYR A 98 19.88 1.75 -4.07
N GLU A 99 19.77 2.78 -3.21
CA GLU A 99 20.20 2.68 -1.81
C GLU A 99 19.34 1.72 -0.99
N TRP A 100 18.01 1.72 -1.22
CA TRP A 100 17.09 0.78 -0.60
C TRP A 100 17.29 -0.64 -1.14
N SER A 101 17.41 -0.82 -2.46
CA SER A 101 17.64 -2.14 -3.07
C SER A 101 18.97 -2.74 -2.64
N LYS A 102 20.01 -1.91 -2.48
CA LYS A 102 21.31 -2.34 -1.95
C LYS A 102 21.21 -2.78 -0.50
N GLN A 103 20.42 -2.09 0.34
CA GLN A 103 20.17 -2.54 1.71
C GLN A 103 19.40 -3.86 1.73
N ALA A 104 18.38 -4.01 0.87
CA ALA A 104 17.60 -5.23 0.75
C ALA A 104 18.46 -6.43 0.32
N ALA A 105 19.36 -6.24 -0.65
CA ALA A 105 20.28 -7.28 -1.12
C ALA A 105 21.21 -7.80 -0.01
N ARG A 106 21.61 -6.95 0.96
CA ARG A 106 22.37 -7.41 2.14
C ARG A 106 21.56 -8.38 2.99
N TRP A 107 20.25 -8.15 3.13
CA TRP A 107 19.36 -9.06 3.86
C TRP A 107 19.12 -10.37 3.10
N GLN A 108 19.00 -10.33 1.77
CA GLN A 108 18.97 -11.55 0.94
C GLN A 108 20.25 -12.39 1.13
N GLN A 109 21.41 -11.73 1.11
CA GLN A 109 22.69 -12.41 1.35
C GLN A 109 22.74 -13.01 2.76
N LYS A 110 22.31 -12.28 3.80
CA LYS A 110 22.21 -12.82 5.16
C LYS A 110 21.28 -14.03 5.23
N ALA A 111 20.15 -14.00 4.54
CA ALA A 111 19.21 -15.12 4.51
C ALA A 111 19.88 -16.39 3.94
N SER A 112 20.68 -16.28 2.88
CA SER A 112 21.42 -17.40 2.28
C SER A 112 22.54 -17.99 3.17
N GLN A 113 22.93 -17.27 4.22
CA GLN A 113 23.98 -17.66 5.16
C GLN A 113 23.42 -18.19 6.48
N CYS A 114 22.10 -18.09 6.68
CA CYS A 114 21.44 -18.59 7.89
C CYS A 114 21.31 -20.11 7.82
N SER A 115 21.62 -20.78 8.93
CA SER A 115 21.43 -22.24 9.06
C SER A 115 20.06 -22.61 9.62
N ASN A 116 19.32 -21.64 10.16
CA ASN A 116 17.99 -21.81 10.72
C ASN A 116 16.94 -21.23 9.76
N ASP A 117 15.97 -22.04 9.37
CA ASP A 117 14.92 -21.66 8.41
C ASP A 117 14.12 -20.45 8.88
N GLN A 118 13.66 -20.43 10.13
CA GLN A 118 12.90 -19.29 10.66
C GLN A 118 13.71 -18.00 10.62
N GLN A 119 15.00 -18.05 10.97
CA GLN A 119 15.88 -16.89 10.88
C GLN A 119 16.08 -16.44 9.43
N ALA A 120 16.28 -17.39 8.51
CA ALA A 120 16.39 -17.12 7.08
C ALA A 120 15.10 -16.48 6.53
N GLY A 121 13.94 -17.00 6.93
CA GLY A 121 12.62 -16.48 6.60
C GLY A 121 12.43 -15.04 7.05
N HIS A 122 12.82 -14.71 8.28
CA HIS A 122 12.82 -13.33 8.75
C HIS A 122 13.77 -12.43 7.96
N CYS A 123 14.96 -12.91 7.58
CA CYS A 123 15.88 -12.15 6.72
C CYS A 123 15.27 -11.89 5.33
N TRP A 124 14.60 -12.87 4.73
CA TRP A 124 13.88 -12.69 3.46
C TRP A 124 12.74 -11.69 3.58
N LEU A 125 11.98 -11.71 4.69
CA LEU A 125 10.91 -10.75 4.95
C LEU A 125 11.46 -9.31 5.08
N GLN A 126 12.60 -9.13 5.76
CA GLN A 126 13.29 -7.84 5.81
C GLN A 126 13.71 -7.36 4.42
N ALA A 127 14.27 -8.25 3.60
CA ALA A 127 14.60 -7.92 2.22
C ALA A 127 13.35 -7.51 1.41
N ALA A 128 12.24 -8.24 1.55
CA ALA A 128 10.98 -7.93 0.87
C ALA A 128 10.46 -6.53 1.25
N ASN A 129 10.46 -6.19 2.53
CA ASN A 129 10.06 -4.87 3.01
C ASN A 129 10.95 -3.75 2.46
N LEU A 130 12.28 -3.95 2.43
CA LEU A 130 13.22 -2.96 1.88
C LEU A 130 13.07 -2.78 0.37
N PHE A 131 12.83 -3.85 -0.39
CA PHE A 131 12.54 -3.74 -1.83
C PHE A 131 11.20 -3.07 -2.10
N SER A 132 10.19 -3.29 -1.26
CA SER A 132 8.92 -2.57 -1.34
C SER A 132 9.16 -1.06 -1.19
N VAL A 133 9.88 -0.63 -0.15
CA VAL A 133 10.29 0.79 0.04
C VAL A 133 11.15 1.30 -1.12
N ALA A 134 12.04 0.48 -1.67
CA ALA A 134 12.83 0.86 -2.85
C ALA A 134 11.93 1.24 -4.03
N SER A 135 10.79 0.58 -4.19
CA SER A 135 9.84 0.88 -5.27
C SER A 135 8.83 1.98 -4.97
N TYR A 136 8.73 2.46 -3.72
CA TYR A 136 7.80 3.51 -3.30
C TYR A 136 8.02 4.84 -4.07
N PRO A 137 6.95 5.53 -4.56
CA PRO A 137 5.51 5.27 -4.38
C PRO A 137 4.88 4.41 -5.50
N HIS A 138 5.67 3.51 -6.10
CA HIS A 138 5.22 2.50 -7.05
C HIS A 138 4.64 3.09 -8.34
N LEU A 139 5.24 4.15 -8.89
CA LEU A 139 4.79 4.73 -10.16
C LEU A 139 4.94 3.68 -11.27
N LYS A 140 3.85 3.42 -12.01
CA LYS A 140 3.82 2.43 -13.08
C LYS A 140 4.84 2.72 -14.19
N GLU A 141 5.13 4.00 -14.40
CA GLU A 141 6.08 4.51 -15.39
C GLU A 141 7.54 4.30 -14.99
N ASP A 142 7.81 4.03 -13.70
CA ASP A 142 9.16 3.85 -13.18
C ASP A 142 9.62 2.39 -13.36
N LYS A 143 10.45 2.17 -14.39
CA LYS A 143 11.00 0.84 -14.68
C LYS A 143 11.87 0.29 -13.54
N LEU A 144 12.59 1.15 -12.82
CA LEU A 144 13.43 0.71 -11.70
C LEU A 144 12.55 0.33 -10.49
N ALA A 145 11.47 1.07 -10.25
CA ALA A 145 10.49 0.70 -9.24
C ALA A 145 9.84 -0.65 -9.58
N GLY A 146 9.50 -0.90 -10.84
CA GLY A 146 8.95 -2.20 -11.29
C GLY A 146 9.91 -3.37 -11.05
N GLN A 147 11.22 -3.17 -11.24
CA GLN A 147 12.23 -4.18 -10.89
C GLN A 147 12.31 -4.43 -9.38
N ALA A 148 12.29 -3.37 -8.58
CA ALA A 148 12.27 -3.48 -7.13
C ALA A 148 11.00 -4.19 -6.61
N GLN A 149 9.83 -3.94 -7.21
CA GLN A 149 8.59 -4.67 -6.87
C GLN A 149 8.73 -6.17 -7.13
N LEU A 150 9.31 -6.56 -8.27
CA LEU A 150 9.53 -7.98 -8.59
C LEU A 150 10.47 -8.64 -7.56
N LEU A 151 11.52 -7.93 -7.12
CA LEU A 151 12.41 -8.41 -6.07
C LEU A 151 11.71 -8.50 -4.70
N ALA A 152 10.82 -7.56 -4.39
CA ALA A 152 9.99 -7.60 -3.19
C ALA A 152 9.10 -8.85 -3.17
N SER A 153 8.37 -9.13 -4.26
CA SER A 153 7.51 -10.31 -4.37
C SER A 153 8.30 -11.62 -4.25
N ARG A 154 9.45 -11.73 -4.92
CA ARG A 154 10.30 -12.92 -4.81
C ARG A 154 10.83 -13.14 -3.40
N ALA A 155 11.33 -12.08 -2.76
CA ALA A 155 11.81 -12.17 -1.39
C ALA A 155 10.67 -12.55 -0.43
N TYR A 156 9.45 -12.05 -0.69
CA TYR A 156 8.28 -12.39 0.10
C TYR A 156 7.90 -13.87 -0.02
N GLN A 157 7.86 -14.40 -1.25
CA GLN A 157 7.64 -15.83 -1.49
C GLN A 157 8.69 -16.70 -0.77
N GLN A 158 9.97 -16.33 -0.82
CA GLN A 158 11.02 -17.04 -0.09
C GLN A 158 10.82 -16.99 1.43
N SER A 159 10.37 -15.85 1.97
CA SER A 159 10.07 -15.75 3.39
C SER A 159 8.92 -16.67 3.81
N ALA A 160 7.89 -16.79 2.96
CA ALA A 160 6.71 -17.58 3.27
C ALA A 160 6.95 -19.09 3.25
N LEU A 161 7.99 -19.57 2.55
CA LEU A 161 8.41 -20.98 2.61
C LEU A 161 9.05 -21.37 3.95
N LEU A 162 9.48 -20.38 4.73
CA LEU A 162 10.35 -20.58 5.89
C LEU A 162 9.74 -20.08 7.20
N LEU A 163 8.71 -19.23 7.13
CA LEU A 163 8.00 -18.69 8.30
C LEU A 163 6.74 -19.49 8.61
N PRO A 164 6.28 -19.50 9.88
CA PRO A 164 5.02 -20.15 10.25
C PRO A 164 3.80 -19.55 9.53
N GLY A 165 2.82 -20.42 9.26
CA GLY A 165 1.65 -20.12 8.45
C GLY A 165 1.84 -20.56 7.00
N GLU A 166 0.75 -20.64 6.26
CA GLU A 166 0.79 -21.00 4.84
C GLU A 166 0.44 -19.80 3.98
N LEU A 167 1.26 -19.53 2.96
CA LEU A 167 0.96 -18.56 1.91
C LEU A 167 0.55 -19.30 0.65
N LYS A 168 -0.62 -18.96 0.11
CA LYS A 168 -1.09 -19.50 -1.16
C LYS A 168 -1.40 -18.40 -2.15
N GLU A 169 -0.78 -18.49 -3.31
CA GLU A 169 -1.11 -17.65 -4.46
C GLU A 169 -2.38 -18.20 -5.11
N LEU A 170 -3.34 -17.31 -5.30
CA LEU A 170 -4.62 -17.58 -5.94
C LEU A 170 -4.71 -16.74 -7.21
N GLU A 171 -5.22 -17.35 -8.27
CA GLU A 171 -5.51 -16.67 -9.52
C GLU A 171 -7.02 -16.62 -9.72
N PHE A 172 -7.54 -15.42 -9.98
CA PHE A 172 -8.95 -15.19 -10.26
C PHE A 172 -9.11 -14.74 -11.71
N ALA A 173 -9.94 -15.46 -12.45
CA ALA A 173 -10.26 -15.10 -13.82
C ALA A 173 -11.15 -13.85 -13.84
N ILE A 174 -10.88 -12.94 -14.76
CA ILE A 174 -11.73 -11.78 -15.04
C ILE A 174 -12.05 -11.80 -16.54
N ALA A 175 -13.34 -11.76 -16.87
CA ALA A 175 -13.78 -11.71 -18.26
C ALA A 175 -13.13 -10.52 -18.98
N ASP A 176 -12.63 -10.77 -20.20
CA ASP A 176 -12.01 -9.76 -21.08
C ASP A 176 -10.79 -9.02 -20.49
N GLY A 177 -10.16 -9.59 -19.44
CA GLY A 177 -9.08 -8.96 -18.70
C GLY A 177 -7.90 -9.88 -18.39
N SER A 178 -6.85 -9.31 -17.80
CA SER A 178 -5.76 -10.12 -17.25
C SER A 178 -6.21 -10.76 -15.94
N PRO A 179 -5.84 -12.04 -15.69
CA PRO A 179 -6.15 -12.68 -14.42
C PRO A 179 -5.55 -11.89 -13.26
N LEU A 180 -6.21 -11.97 -12.12
CA LEU A 180 -5.83 -11.25 -10.92
C LEU A 180 -5.15 -12.21 -9.94
N SER A 181 -3.93 -11.86 -9.53
CA SER A 181 -3.18 -12.60 -8.52
C SER A 181 -3.46 -12.03 -7.14
N ALA A 182 -3.85 -12.90 -6.22
CA ALA A 182 -4.01 -12.58 -4.81
C ALA A 182 -3.21 -13.57 -3.94
N SER A 183 -2.84 -13.13 -2.74
CA SER A 183 -2.13 -13.96 -1.76
C SER A 183 -3.02 -14.22 -0.55
N LEU A 184 -3.30 -15.50 -0.28
CA LEU A 184 -4.03 -15.96 0.88
C LEU A 184 -3.04 -16.39 1.97
N HIS A 185 -3.07 -15.70 3.10
CA HIS A 185 -2.29 -16.02 4.29
C HIS A 185 -3.18 -16.80 5.25
N MET A 186 -2.77 -18.01 5.61
CA MET A 186 -3.54 -18.95 6.41
C MET A 186 -2.91 -19.12 7.80
N PRO A 187 -3.69 -18.95 8.88
CA PRO A 187 -3.21 -19.05 10.25
C PRO A 187 -2.69 -20.48 10.56
N PRO A 188 -1.52 -20.63 11.20
CA PRO A 188 -0.94 -21.96 11.48
C PRO A 188 -1.74 -22.77 12.50
N ASP A 189 -2.43 -22.10 13.44
CA ASP A 189 -3.11 -22.73 14.57
C ASP A 189 -4.63 -22.90 14.37
N ALA A 190 -5.13 -22.72 13.15
CA ALA A 190 -6.55 -22.94 12.82
C ALA A 190 -6.68 -23.88 11.61
N GLN A 191 -7.91 -24.32 11.32
CA GLN A 191 -8.20 -25.25 10.23
C GLN A 191 -9.15 -24.61 9.20
N PRO A 192 -9.02 -24.93 7.91
CA PRO A 192 -9.93 -24.44 6.88
C PRO A 192 -11.32 -25.08 7.04
N PRO A 193 -12.40 -24.44 6.54
CA PRO A 193 -12.39 -23.15 5.84
C PRO A 193 -12.29 -21.96 6.81
N TYR A 194 -11.40 -21.01 6.50
CA TYR A 194 -11.07 -19.90 7.38
C TYR A 194 -12.04 -18.72 7.21
N PRO A 195 -12.48 -18.08 8.31
CA PRO A 195 -13.01 -16.73 8.22
C PRO A 195 -11.90 -15.83 7.66
N THR A 196 -12.24 -14.94 6.74
CA THR A 196 -11.24 -14.23 5.93
C THR A 196 -11.46 -12.73 5.91
N VAL A 197 -10.38 -11.97 6.07
CA VAL A 197 -10.35 -10.53 5.80
C VAL A 197 -9.77 -10.29 4.41
N LEU A 198 -10.56 -9.64 3.55
CA LEU A 198 -10.13 -9.11 2.27
C LEU A 198 -9.48 -7.74 2.48
N MET A 199 -8.18 -7.64 2.20
CA MET A 199 -7.44 -6.39 2.32
C MET A 199 -7.66 -5.49 1.11
N CYS A 200 -8.10 -4.26 1.39
CA CYS A 200 -8.11 -3.14 0.47
C CYS A 200 -7.01 -2.17 0.91
N GLY A 201 -5.82 -2.30 0.31
CA GLY A 201 -4.64 -1.49 0.65
C GLY A 201 -4.70 -0.05 0.13
N SER A 202 -3.72 0.76 0.53
CA SER A 202 -3.53 2.11 -0.01
C SER A 202 -2.96 2.05 -1.43
N LEU A 203 -3.04 3.17 -2.16
CA LEU A 203 -2.54 3.26 -3.55
C LEU A 203 -1.01 3.19 -3.66
N ASP A 204 -0.29 3.30 -2.55
CA ASP A 204 1.16 3.24 -2.42
C ASP A 204 1.63 2.02 -1.61
N SER A 205 0.80 0.97 -1.52
CA SER A 205 1.15 -0.29 -0.86
C SER A 205 1.21 -1.45 -1.83
N LEU A 206 2.04 -2.44 -1.52
CA LEU A 206 2.05 -3.76 -2.15
C LEU A 206 1.29 -4.78 -1.30
N GLN A 207 0.77 -5.83 -1.91
CA GLN A 207 0.10 -6.91 -1.18
C GLN A 207 0.97 -7.55 -0.08
N SER A 208 2.28 -7.67 -0.32
CA SER A 208 3.26 -8.22 0.63
C SER A 208 3.52 -7.34 1.85
N ASP A 209 3.10 -6.08 1.84
CA ASP A 209 3.33 -5.13 2.94
C ASP A 209 2.48 -5.46 4.19
N HIS A 210 1.50 -6.36 4.06
CA HIS A 210 0.49 -6.64 5.08
C HIS A 210 0.78 -7.90 5.91
N TYR A 211 1.96 -8.53 5.76
CA TYR A 211 2.33 -9.72 6.53
C TYR A 211 2.15 -9.53 8.03
N ARG A 212 2.61 -8.40 8.59
CA ARG A 212 2.49 -8.14 10.02
C ARG A 212 1.04 -8.00 10.49
N LEU A 213 0.17 -7.39 9.67
CA LEU A 213 -1.28 -7.33 9.95
C LEU A 213 -1.83 -8.75 10.12
N PHE A 214 -1.45 -9.65 9.22
CA PHE A 214 -1.82 -11.06 9.32
C PHE A 214 -1.22 -11.71 10.58
N HIS A 215 0.10 -11.75 10.68
CA HIS A 215 0.84 -12.51 11.70
C HIS A 215 0.51 -12.06 13.14
N ASP A 216 0.52 -10.75 13.41
CA ASP A 216 0.40 -10.24 14.78
C ASP A 216 -1.05 -10.02 15.23
N TYR A 217 -1.99 -9.86 14.29
CA TYR A 217 -3.36 -9.42 14.61
C TYR A 217 -4.46 -10.38 14.13
N LEU A 218 -4.40 -10.91 12.92
CA LEU A 218 -5.47 -11.77 12.38
C LEU A 218 -5.23 -13.26 12.67
N ALA A 219 -4.00 -13.74 12.48
CA ALA A 219 -3.66 -15.14 12.67
C ALA A 219 -3.93 -15.64 14.11
N PRO A 220 -3.63 -14.87 15.18
CA PRO A 220 -3.97 -15.28 16.55
C PRO A 220 -5.48 -15.40 16.82
N ARG A 221 -6.32 -14.87 15.92
CA ARG A 221 -7.79 -14.97 15.97
C ARG A 221 -8.33 -16.03 15.02
N GLY A 222 -7.47 -16.82 14.38
CA GLY A 222 -7.85 -17.83 13.39
C GLY A 222 -8.40 -17.23 12.10
N ILE A 223 -8.08 -15.97 11.79
CA ILE A 223 -8.58 -15.27 10.61
C ILE A 223 -7.51 -15.27 9.52
N ALA A 224 -7.87 -15.71 8.32
CA ALA A 224 -7.02 -15.62 7.14
C ALA A 224 -7.01 -14.20 6.55
N LEU A 225 -5.92 -13.83 5.87
CA LEU A 225 -5.79 -12.54 5.17
C LEU A 225 -5.65 -12.79 3.67
N LEU A 226 -6.60 -12.27 2.88
CA LEU A 226 -6.53 -12.26 1.42
C LEU A 226 -6.10 -10.88 0.94
N THR A 227 -4.94 -10.79 0.31
CA THR A 227 -4.39 -9.53 -0.21
C THR A 227 -4.30 -9.54 -1.73
N LEU A 228 -4.58 -8.40 -2.35
CA LEU A 228 -4.39 -8.15 -3.78
C LEU A 228 -3.91 -6.71 -3.97
N ASP A 229 -3.14 -6.47 -5.03
CA ASP A 229 -2.67 -5.12 -5.34
C ASP A 229 -3.82 -4.25 -5.89
N MET A 230 -3.81 -2.97 -5.52
CA MET A 230 -4.70 -1.97 -6.10
C MET A 230 -4.43 -1.82 -7.61
N PRO A 231 -5.44 -1.40 -8.41
CA PRO A 231 -5.24 -1.19 -9.85
C PRO A 231 -4.00 -0.33 -10.14
N SER A 232 -3.23 -0.74 -11.15
CA SER A 232 -1.97 -0.16 -11.64
C SER A 232 -0.72 -0.34 -10.76
N VAL A 233 -0.83 -1.10 -9.67
CA VAL A 233 0.29 -1.45 -8.77
C VAL A 233 0.57 -2.96 -8.83
N GLY A 234 1.83 -3.36 -8.69
CA GLY A 234 2.21 -4.76 -8.47
C GLY A 234 1.64 -5.71 -9.52
N PHE A 235 1.02 -6.79 -9.07
CA PHE A 235 0.40 -7.79 -9.96
C PHE A 235 -0.84 -7.25 -10.69
N SER A 236 -1.42 -6.16 -10.19
CA SER A 236 -2.55 -5.43 -10.81
C SER A 236 -2.11 -4.30 -11.75
N ALA A 237 -0.82 -4.22 -12.13
CA ALA A 237 -0.27 -3.14 -12.97
C ALA A 237 -0.96 -2.96 -14.35
N LYS A 238 -1.57 -4.04 -14.87
CA LYS A 238 -2.32 -4.03 -16.14
C LYS A 238 -3.70 -3.38 -16.01
N TRP A 239 -4.25 -3.36 -14.80
CA TRP A 239 -5.54 -2.73 -14.52
C TRP A 239 -5.36 -1.24 -14.26
N LYS A 240 -6.40 -0.47 -14.59
CA LYS A 240 -6.45 0.98 -14.36
C LYS A 240 -7.42 1.28 -13.22
N LEU A 241 -7.11 2.26 -12.40
CA LEU A 241 -8.05 2.74 -11.41
C LEU A 241 -9.17 3.52 -12.10
N THR A 242 -10.42 3.08 -11.94
CA THR A 242 -11.62 3.70 -12.50
C THR A 242 -12.62 4.04 -11.40
N GLN A 243 -13.71 4.73 -11.76
CA GLN A 243 -14.78 5.11 -10.82
C GLN A 243 -15.47 3.90 -10.18
N ASP A 244 -15.42 2.74 -10.85
CA ASP A 244 -15.75 1.44 -10.27
C ASP A 244 -14.57 0.94 -9.42
N THR A 245 -14.28 1.67 -8.34
CA THR A 245 -13.04 1.50 -7.56
C THR A 245 -12.88 0.10 -7.00
N SER A 246 -13.99 -0.57 -6.70
CA SER A 246 -14.00 -1.90 -6.12
C SER A 246 -14.11 -3.03 -7.13
N PHE A 247 -14.02 -2.75 -8.44
CA PHE A 247 -14.21 -3.75 -9.49
C PHE A 247 -13.38 -5.03 -9.25
N LEU A 248 -12.06 -4.90 -9.07
CA LEU A 248 -11.17 -6.06 -8.88
C LEU A 248 -11.53 -6.86 -7.61
N HIS A 249 -11.68 -6.17 -6.48
CA HIS A 249 -12.06 -6.80 -5.22
C HIS A 249 -13.44 -7.46 -5.29
N GLN A 250 -14.37 -6.90 -6.06
CA GLN A 250 -15.71 -7.47 -6.28
C GLN A 250 -15.63 -8.75 -7.11
N GLN A 251 -14.76 -8.82 -8.12
CA GLN A 251 -14.52 -10.05 -8.90
C GLN A 251 -13.97 -11.17 -8.00
N VAL A 252 -13.02 -10.85 -7.12
CA VAL A 252 -12.49 -11.80 -6.12
C VAL A 252 -13.59 -12.27 -5.19
N LEU A 253 -14.32 -11.32 -4.57
CA LEU A 253 -15.35 -11.60 -3.57
C LEU A 253 -16.45 -12.54 -4.10
N ARG A 254 -16.82 -12.41 -5.38
CA ARG A 254 -17.82 -13.27 -6.02
C ARG A 254 -17.33 -14.69 -6.29
N GLN A 255 -16.02 -14.88 -6.45
CA GLN A 255 -15.40 -16.17 -6.75
C GLN A 255 -14.95 -16.94 -5.50
N LEU A 256 -15.05 -16.35 -4.29
CA LEU A 256 -14.59 -17.00 -3.06
C LEU A 256 -15.32 -18.30 -2.72
N GLU A 257 -16.54 -18.50 -3.21
CA GLU A 257 -17.28 -19.77 -3.08
C GLU A 257 -16.55 -20.96 -3.73
N ASN A 258 -15.66 -20.69 -4.68
CA ASN A 258 -14.83 -21.69 -5.37
C ASN A 258 -13.46 -21.91 -4.70
N VAL A 259 -13.17 -21.22 -3.59
CA VAL A 259 -11.88 -21.30 -2.89
C VAL A 259 -12.04 -22.14 -1.63
N ALA A 260 -11.63 -23.41 -1.68
CA ALA A 260 -11.86 -24.40 -0.61
C ALA A 260 -11.29 -24.01 0.77
N TRP A 261 -10.26 -23.16 0.83
CA TRP A 261 -9.65 -22.71 2.09
C TRP A 261 -10.44 -21.61 2.78
N ILE A 262 -11.33 -20.91 2.07
CA ILE A 262 -12.03 -19.72 2.58
C ILE A 262 -13.47 -20.08 2.89
N ASP A 263 -13.93 -19.69 4.08
CA ASP A 263 -15.35 -19.68 4.38
C ASP A 263 -15.97 -18.43 3.74
N HIS A 264 -16.52 -18.58 2.54
CA HIS A 264 -17.10 -17.49 1.78
C HIS A 264 -18.32 -16.83 2.46
N THR A 265 -18.89 -17.46 3.51
CA THR A 265 -19.97 -16.86 4.31
C THR A 265 -19.45 -15.99 5.45
N ARG A 266 -18.16 -16.12 5.80
CA ARG A 266 -17.47 -15.36 6.85
C ARG A 266 -16.33 -14.54 6.25
N VAL A 267 -16.71 -13.54 5.45
CA VAL A 267 -15.78 -12.60 4.83
C VAL A 267 -16.01 -11.18 5.32
N ALA A 268 -14.94 -10.46 5.65
CA ALA A 268 -14.97 -9.04 5.97
C ALA A 268 -13.97 -8.27 5.08
N ALA A 269 -14.18 -6.97 4.89
CA ALA A 269 -13.23 -6.12 4.17
C ALA A 269 -12.50 -5.19 5.14
N PHE A 270 -11.20 -5.00 4.95
CA PHE A 270 -10.39 -4.02 5.68
C PHE A 270 -9.83 -3.00 4.70
N GLY A 271 -10.22 -1.73 4.84
CA GLY A 271 -9.69 -0.62 4.03
C GLY A 271 -8.67 0.26 4.76
N PHE A 272 -7.51 0.49 4.14
CA PHE A 272 -6.52 1.46 4.62
C PHE A 272 -6.36 2.61 3.62
N ARG A 273 -6.47 3.86 4.09
CA ARG A 273 -6.40 5.07 3.24
C ARG A 273 -7.42 5.03 2.10
N PHE A 274 -6.97 5.11 0.85
CA PHE A 274 -7.84 4.99 -0.32
C PHE A 274 -8.49 3.61 -0.45
N GLY A 275 -7.90 2.55 0.12
CA GLY A 275 -8.51 1.23 0.17
C GLY A 275 -9.82 1.21 0.97
N ALA A 276 -10.06 2.17 1.86
CA ALA A 276 -11.37 2.36 2.49
C ALA A 276 -12.47 2.72 1.48
N ASN A 277 -12.14 3.45 0.41
CA ASN A 277 -13.07 3.72 -0.69
C ASN A 277 -13.58 2.40 -1.30
N VAL A 278 -12.66 1.49 -1.57
CA VAL A 278 -12.97 0.15 -2.10
C VAL A 278 -13.77 -0.67 -1.09
N ALA A 279 -13.31 -0.78 0.15
CA ALA A 279 -13.93 -1.61 1.16
C ALA A 279 -15.36 -1.16 1.50
N VAL A 280 -15.58 0.15 1.64
CA VAL A 280 -16.92 0.72 1.90
C VAL A 280 -17.83 0.53 0.70
N ARG A 281 -17.32 0.76 -0.51
CA ARG A 281 -18.09 0.52 -1.74
C ARG A 281 -18.53 -0.94 -1.86
N LEU A 282 -17.66 -1.90 -1.56
CA LEU A 282 -18.05 -3.32 -1.46
C LEU A 282 -19.11 -3.54 -0.38
N GLY A 283 -18.94 -2.96 0.81
CA GLY A 283 -19.90 -3.07 1.90
C GLY A 283 -21.29 -2.50 1.58
N CYS A 284 -21.38 -1.59 0.62
CA CYS A 284 -22.66 -1.07 0.09
C CYS A 284 -23.24 -1.96 -1.03
N LEU A 285 -22.41 -2.56 -1.88
CA LEU A 285 -22.85 -3.28 -3.08
C LEU A 285 -23.00 -4.79 -2.87
N GLU A 286 -22.20 -5.39 -1.99
CA GLU A 286 -22.09 -6.84 -1.78
C GLU A 286 -22.52 -7.21 -0.34
N THR A 287 -23.63 -6.62 0.10
CA THR A 287 -24.17 -6.74 1.48
C THR A 287 -24.45 -8.17 1.92
N GLN A 288 -24.67 -9.09 0.98
CA GLN A 288 -24.89 -10.51 1.26
C GLN A 288 -23.58 -11.32 1.41
N ARG A 289 -22.46 -10.79 0.90
CA ARG A 289 -21.15 -11.47 0.89
C ARG A 289 -20.18 -10.95 1.96
N LEU A 290 -20.42 -9.76 2.52
CA LEU A 290 -19.59 -9.19 3.58
C LEU A 290 -20.32 -9.12 4.92
N ARG A 291 -19.69 -9.67 5.96
CA ARG A 291 -20.17 -9.62 7.35
C ARG A 291 -19.80 -8.32 8.05
N ALA A 292 -18.72 -7.66 7.64
CA ALA A 292 -18.27 -6.41 8.22
C ALA A 292 -17.29 -5.65 7.30
N VAL A 293 -17.19 -4.34 7.51
CA VAL A 293 -16.14 -3.50 6.93
C VAL A 293 -15.43 -2.72 8.04
N ALA A 294 -14.11 -2.80 8.09
CA ALA A 294 -13.28 -1.95 8.94
C ALA A 294 -12.44 -0.99 8.09
N CYS A 295 -12.24 0.22 8.55
CA CYS A 295 -11.45 1.24 7.85
C CYS A 295 -10.52 1.99 8.80
N ILE A 296 -9.33 2.36 8.33
CA ILE A 296 -8.40 3.25 9.03
C ILE A 296 -7.98 4.39 8.08
N GLY A 297 -8.10 5.63 8.57
CA GLY A 297 -7.74 6.84 7.84
C GLY A 297 -8.39 6.93 6.45
N PRO A 298 -9.73 6.75 6.33
CA PRO A 298 -10.42 6.59 5.06
C PRO A 298 -10.38 7.81 4.13
N LEU A 299 -10.32 7.57 2.81
CA LEU A 299 -10.50 8.60 1.78
C LEU A 299 -11.73 8.29 0.93
N VAL A 300 -12.91 8.81 1.31
CA VAL A 300 -14.18 8.48 0.63
C VAL A 300 -14.90 9.68 0.01
N HIS A 301 -14.57 10.92 0.40
CA HIS A 301 -15.27 12.11 -0.09
C HIS A 301 -14.47 13.41 -0.11
N ARG A 302 -13.94 13.87 1.04
CA ARG A 302 -13.41 15.23 1.24
C ARG A 302 -12.17 15.45 0.38
N LEU A 303 -11.14 14.61 0.49
CA LEU A 303 -9.93 14.76 -0.35
C LEU A 303 -10.24 14.66 -1.86
N LEU A 304 -11.32 13.95 -2.21
CA LEU A 304 -11.73 13.72 -3.59
C LEU A 304 -12.53 14.89 -4.19
N THR A 305 -13.05 15.81 -3.36
CA THR A 305 -13.97 16.88 -3.81
C THR A 305 -13.58 18.27 -3.36
N ASP A 306 -12.87 18.40 -2.24
CA ASP A 306 -12.48 19.67 -1.64
C ASP A 306 -11.27 20.25 -2.36
N ARG A 307 -11.38 21.51 -2.77
CA ARG A 307 -10.33 22.12 -3.58
C ARG A 307 -9.07 22.44 -2.79
N ASP A 308 -9.24 22.89 -1.55
CA ASP A 308 -8.17 23.37 -0.71
C ASP A 308 -7.36 22.19 -0.18
N LEU A 309 -8.04 21.12 0.23
CA LEU A 309 -7.37 19.86 0.61
C LEU A 309 -6.51 19.33 -0.53
N GLN A 310 -7.05 19.27 -1.75
CA GLN A 310 -6.31 18.81 -2.93
C GLN A 310 -5.12 19.69 -3.32
N HIS A 311 -5.20 21.00 -3.07
CA HIS A 311 -4.09 21.91 -3.31
C HIS A 311 -2.93 21.66 -2.33
N ASN A 312 -3.26 21.26 -1.11
CA ASN A 312 -2.31 20.89 -0.06
C ASN A 312 -1.88 19.42 -0.09
N VAL A 313 -2.16 18.70 -1.19
CA VAL A 313 -1.63 17.34 -1.39
C VAL A 313 -0.21 17.43 -1.96
N PRO A 314 0.77 16.75 -1.36
CA PRO A 314 2.13 16.73 -1.87
C PRO A 314 2.29 16.18 -3.28
N ASP A 315 3.32 16.63 -3.99
CA ASP A 315 3.56 16.27 -5.38
C ASP A 315 3.72 14.75 -5.57
N MET A 316 4.37 14.04 -4.66
CA MET A 316 4.46 12.58 -4.72
C MET A 316 3.07 11.91 -4.72
N HIS A 317 2.13 12.37 -3.90
CA HIS A 317 0.76 11.82 -3.88
C HIS A 317 0.00 12.19 -5.16
N ARG A 318 0.20 13.40 -5.70
CA ARG A 318 -0.42 13.83 -6.97
C ARG A 318 0.10 13.01 -8.14
N ASP A 319 1.40 12.74 -8.18
CA ASP A 319 2.05 11.91 -9.19
C ASP A 319 1.61 10.46 -9.09
N MET A 320 1.49 9.94 -7.87
CA MET A 320 0.91 8.62 -7.63
C MET A 320 -0.52 8.56 -8.17
N LEU A 321 -1.41 9.49 -7.80
CA LEU A 321 -2.77 9.56 -8.32
C LEU A 321 -2.79 9.64 -9.85
N ALA A 322 -1.88 10.42 -10.46
CA ALA A 322 -1.76 10.54 -11.91
C ALA A 322 -1.42 9.18 -12.55
N SER A 323 -0.44 8.49 -11.99
CA SER A 323 -0.03 7.15 -12.41
C SER A 323 -1.19 6.16 -12.32
N ARG A 324 -1.91 6.15 -11.19
CA ARG A 324 -3.06 5.23 -10.98
C ARG A 324 -4.19 5.45 -11.97
N LEU A 325 -4.47 6.71 -12.27
CA LEU A 325 -5.50 7.13 -13.21
C LEU A 325 -5.02 7.14 -14.66
N GLY A 326 -3.77 6.79 -14.97
CA GLY A 326 -3.20 6.89 -16.32
C GLY A 326 -3.31 8.31 -16.92
N MET A 327 -3.10 9.33 -16.09
CA MET A 327 -3.25 10.76 -16.38
C MET A 327 -1.91 11.50 -16.25
N SER A 328 -0.82 10.85 -16.69
CA SER A 328 0.57 11.26 -16.49
C SER A 328 0.97 12.54 -17.24
N GLY A 329 0.16 12.97 -18.22
CA GLY A 329 0.32 14.21 -18.98
C GLY A 329 -0.88 15.16 -18.90
N THR A 330 -1.77 14.97 -17.94
CA THR A 330 -3.02 15.73 -17.83
C THR A 330 -2.90 16.88 -16.82
N SER A 331 -3.60 17.99 -17.07
CA SER A 331 -3.64 19.14 -16.16
C SER A 331 -4.26 18.80 -14.80
N ASP A 332 -3.90 19.59 -13.78
CA ASP A 332 -4.44 19.45 -12.43
C ASP A 332 -5.95 19.67 -12.36
N SER A 333 -6.49 20.58 -13.20
CA SER A 333 -7.92 20.83 -13.29
C SER A 333 -8.69 19.59 -13.76
N THR A 334 -8.17 18.90 -14.76
CA THR A 334 -8.81 17.71 -15.32
C THR A 334 -8.65 16.52 -14.37
N MET A 335 -7.49 16.35 -13.73
CA MET A 335 -7.35 15.35 -12.66
C MET A 335 -8.35 15.59 -11.53
N ARG A 336 -8.50 16.83 -11.09
CA ARG A 336 -9.44 17.21 -10.03
C ARG A 336 -10.88 16.88 -10.39
N ALA A 337 -11.29 17.19 -11.62
CA ALA A 337 -12.61 16.83 -12.12
C ALA A 337 -12.82 15.30 -12.13
N GLU A 338 -11.78 14.54 -12.46
CA GLU A 338 -11.84 13.08 -12.43
C GLU A 338 -11.93 12.54 -10.99
N LEU A 339 -11.11 13.04 -10.05
CA LEU A 339 -11.13 12.64 -8.64
C LEU A 339 -12.50 12.80 -7.98
N CYS A 340 -13.27 13.84 -8.34
CA CYS A 340 -14.62 14.03 -7.81
C CYS A 340 -15.55 12.84 -8.06
N ARG A 341 -15.34 12.08 -9.15
CA ARG A 341 -16.14 10.90 -9.50
C ARG A 341 -15.86 9.68 -8.63
N PHE A 342 -14.77 9.70 -7.87
CA PHE A 342 -14.40 8.65 -6.91
C PHE A 342 -15.06 8.83 -5.54
N SER A 343 -15.68 9.98 -5.29
CA SER A 343 -16.39 10.26 -4.05
C SER A 343 -17.60 9.34 -3.91
N LEU A 344 -17.59 8.46 -2.89
CA LEU A 344 -18.69 7.54 -2.62
C LEU A 344 -19.99 8.28 -2.27
N LYS A 345 -19.88 9.48 -1.71
CA LYS A 345 -21.03 10.36 -1.48
C LYS A 345 -21.63 10.87 -2.80
N MET A 346 -20.79 11.25 -3.76
CA MET A 346 -21.24 11.69 -5.09
C MET A 346 -21.78 10.53 -5.93
N GLN A 347 -21.27 9.31 -5.71
CA GLN A 347 -21.82 8.08 -6.27
C GLN A 347 -23.15 7.66 -5.60
N GLY A 348 -23.63 8.37 -4.59
CA GLY A 348 -24.88 8.07 -3.88
C GLY A 348 -24.81 6.89 -2.90
N LEU A 349 -23.62 6.32 -2.67
CA LEU A 349 -23.44 5.12 -1.85
C LEU A 349 -23.47 5.41 -0.34
N LEU A 350 -23.11 6.62 0.07
CA LEU A 350 -23.12 7.05 1.48
C LEU A 350 -24.40 7.79 1.88
N GLY A 351 -25.39 7.87 0.99
CA GLY A 351 -26.67 8.54 1.25
C GLY A 351 -27.73 7.63 1.87
N ARG A 352 -27.54 6.31 1.83
CA ARG A 352 -28.46 5.29 2.39
C ARG A 352 -27.73 4.48 3.44
N ARG A 353 -28.47 3.97 4.44
CA ARG A 353 -27.90 3.07 5.44
C ARG A 353 -27.75 1.66 4.88
N SER A 354 -26.51 1.19 4.76
CA SER A 354 -26.17 -0.20 4.45
C SER A 354 -26.40 -1.09 5.68
N PRO A 355 -26.96 -2.31 5.50
CA PRO A 355 -27.09 -3.28 6.59
C PRO A 355 -25.74 -3.81 7.08
N THR A 356 -24.67 -3.69 6.27
CA THR A 356 -23.33 -4.13 6.62
C THR A 356 -22.78 -3.31 7.79
N PRO A 357 -22.38 -3.92 8.91
CA PRO A 357 -21.69 -3.24 10.01
C PRO A 357 -20.38 -2.59 9.52
N MET A 358 -20.16 -1.32 9.88
CA MET A 358 -18.95 -0.60 9.47
C MET A 358 -18.27 0.07 10.66
N LEU A 359 -16.99 -0.22 10.85
CA LEU A 359 -16.11 0.49 11.79
C LEU A 359 -15.19 1.40 11.00
N SER A 360 -15.09 2.68 11.39
CA SER A 360 -14.11 3.60 10.82
C SER A 360 -13.26 4.26 11.89
N ALA A 361 -11.95 4.18 11.73
CA ALA A 361 -10.98 4.77 12.62
C ALA A 361 -10.27 5.97 11.97
N PHE A 362 -10.04 7.02 12.76
CA PHE A 362 -9.43 8.26 12.29
C PHE A 362 -8.42 8.82 13.29
N TRP A 363 -7.47 9.60 12.79
CA TRP A 363 -6.62 10.47 13.60
C TRP A 363 -7.17 11.90 13.58
N PRO A 364 -7.21 12.59 14.75
CA PRO A 364 -7.49 14.02 14.77
C PRO A 364 -6.47 14.78 13.92
N HIS A 365 -6.95 15.74 13.14
CA HIS A 365 -6.11 16.61 12.31
C HIS A 365 -5.26 15.89 11.25
N ASP A 366 -5.64 14.68 10.83
CA ASP A 366 -5.06 14.08 9.62
C ASP A 366 -5.41 14.96 8.40
N PRO A 367 -4.40 15.49 7.68
CA PRO A 367 -4.62 16.45 6.60
C PRO A 367 -5.25 15.81 5.35
N PHE A 368 -5.19 14.49 5.23
CA PHE A 368 -5.70 13.75 4.08
C PHE A 368 -7.04 13.08 4.39
N SER A 369 -7.20 12.57 5.62
CA SER A 369 -8.39 11.86 6.09
C SER A 369 -9.00 12.56 7.31
N PRO A 370 -9.67 13.71 7.11
CA PRO A 370 -10.29 14.42 8.22
C PRO A 370 -11.46 13.59 8.78
N GLU A 371 -11.84 13.84 10.05
CA GLU A 371 -12.81 13.05 10.81
C GLU A 371 -14.17 12.87 10.08
N GLU A 372 -14.56 13.85 9.26
CA GLU A 372 -15.77 13.79 8.45
C GLU A 372 -15.81 12.59 7.51
N GLU A 373 -14.66 12.12 7.02
CA GLU A 373 -14.56 10.90 6.20
C GLU A 373 -15.08 9.68 6.98
N SER A 374 -14.58 9.48 8.20
CA SER A 374 -15.01 8.38 9.07
C SER A 374 -16.46 8.53 9.52
N ARG A 375 -16.92 9.76 9.80
CA ARG A 375 -18.32 10.01 10.16
C ARG A 375 -19.28 9.70 9.00
N LEU A 376 -18.91 10.00 7.75
CA LEU A 376 -19.71 9.62 6.59
C LEU A 376 -19.90 8.10 6.50
N ILE A 377 -18.83 7.33 6.74
CA ILE A 377 -18.90 5.86 6.73
C ILE A 377 -19.81 5.34 7.85
N VAL A 378 -19.56 5.77 9.09
CA VAL A 378 -20.30 5.31 10.28
C VAL A 378 -21.79 5.65 10.18
N ASN A 379 -22.14 6.85 9.70
CA ASN A 379 -23.54 7.26 9.53
C ASN A 379 -24.25 6.51 8.39
N SER A 380 -23.49 5.95 7.45
CA SER A 380 -24.00 5.15 6.33
C SER A 380 -24.17 3.67 6.66
N SER A 381 -23.89 3.23 7.88
CA SER A 381 -24.10 1.86 8.34
C SER A 381 -25.19 1.79 9.42
N VAL A 382 -26.01 0.74 9.43
CA VAL A 382 -26.98 0.49 10.51
C VAL A 382 -26.30 0.21 11.86
N ALA A 383 -25.07 -0.31 11.83
CA ALA A 383 -24.26 -0.66 13.00
C ALA A 383 -22.88 -0.02 12.88
N GLY A 384 -22.86 1.30 12.68
CA GLY A 384 -21.65 2.09 12.56
C GLY A 384 -20.90 2.23 13.89
N ARG A 385 -19.57 2.06 13.87
CA ARG A 385 -18.69 2.32 15.02
C ARG A 385 -17.56 3.28 14.65
N LEU A 386 -17.46 4.39 15.38
CA LEU A 386 -16.37 5.36 15.21
C LEU A 386 -15.26 5.06 16.22
N LEU A 387 -14.01 5.03 15.76
CA LEU A 387 -12.82 4.80 16.59
C LEU A 387 -11.83 5.97 16.45
N LYS A 388 -11.60 6.72 17.52
CA LYS A 388 -10.58 7.77 17.55
C LYS A 388 -9.22 7.16 17.88
N ILE A 389 -8.20 7.45 17.07
CA ILE A 389 -6.80 7.07 17.32
C ILE A 389 -6.04 8.31 17.79
N ASN A 390 -5.46 8.24 18.99
CA ASN A 390 -4.65 9.36 19.49
C ASN A 390 -3.31 9.43 18.73
N PRO A 391 -2.81 10.63 18.41
CA PRO A 391 -1.62 10.79 17.57
C PRO A 391 -0.30 10.50 18.32
N SER A 392 -0.30 10.54 19.65
CA SER A 392 0.92 10.36 20.44
C SER A 392 0.64 9.58 21.75
N PRO A 393 1.45 8.55 22.09
CA PRO A 393 2.53 7.96 21.28
C PRO A 393 1.97 7.20 20.06
N ALA A 394 2.46 7.52 18.86
CA ALA A 394 1.87 7.05 17.60
C ALA A 394 1.85 5.51 17.47
N VAL A 395 2.98 4.85 17.75
CA VAL A 395 3.11 3.38 17.66
C VAL A 395 2.11 2.68 18.58
N THR A 396 2.03 3.10 19.84
CA THR A 396 1.18 2.47 20.86
C THR A 396 -0.29 2.61 20.52
N HIS A 397 -0.72 3.79 20.08
CA HIS A 397 -2.12 4.01 19.72
C HIS A 397 -2.50 3.37 18.40
N PHE A 398 -1.57 3.26 17.45
CA PHE A 398 -1.79 2.51 16.22
C PHE A 398 -1.93 1.01 16.48
N ASP A 399 -1.04 0.42 17.29
CA ASP A 399 -1.14 -0.99 17.70
C ASP A 399 -2.46 -1.28 18.43
N LYS A 400 -2.83 -0.43 19.40
CA LYS A 400 -4.11 -0.56 20.10
C LYS A 400 -5.30 -0.51 19.14
N ALA A 401 -5.30 0.43 18.20
CA ALA A 401 -6.38 0.57 17.24
C ALA A 401 -6.52 -0.68 16.35
N LEU A 402 -5.40 -1.25 15.89
CA LEU A 402 -5.41 -2.50 15.13
C LEU A 402 -5.95 -3.68 15.94
N ARG A 403 -5.57 -3.82 17.22
CA ARG A 403 -6.15 -4.84 18.12
C ARG A 403 -7.66 -4.67 18.27
N ASP A 404 -8.10 -3.45 18.60
CA ASP A 404 -9.53 -3.14 18.78
C ASP A 404 -10.34 -3.42 17.49
N ILE A 405 -9.77 -3.17 16.32
CA ILE A 405 -10.38 -3.45 15.01
C ILE A 405 -10.43 -4.95 14.75
N CYS A 406 -9.34 -5.68 14.95
CA CYS A 406 -9.28 -7.12 14.71
C CYS A 406 -10.20 -7.90 15.67
N ASP A 407 -10.34 -7.45 16.93
CA ASP A 407 -11.33 -7.99 17.87
C ASP A 407 -12.76 -7.75 17.39
N TRP A 408 -13.03 -6.55 16.86
CA TRP A 408 -14.33 -6.23 16.31
C TRP A 408 -14.63 -7.02 15.03
N LEU A 409 -13.65 -7.22 14.15
CA LEU A 409 -13.78 -8.07 12.96
C LEU A 409 -14.06 -9.52 13.34
N PHE A 410 -13.29 -10.07 14.28
CA PHE A 410 -13.51 -11.43 14.80
C PHE A 410 -14.94 -11.60 15.32
N ALA A 411 -15.42 -10.68 16.16
CA ALA A 411 -16.79 -10.74 16.69
C ALA A 411 -17.90 -10.69 15.63
N ASN A 412 -17.68 -10.04 14.48
CA ASN A 412 -18.65 -10.02 13.37
C ASN A 412 -18.51 -11.22 12.44
N LEU A 413 -17.31 -11.80 12.32
CA LEU A 413 -17.06 -13.02 11.55
C LEU A 413 -17.53 -14.28 12.28
N SER A 414 -17.61 -14.26 13.61
CA SER A 414 -18.13 -15.39 14.41
C SER A 414 -19.65 -15.44 14.54
N ARG A 415 -20.37 -14.43 14.04
CA ARG A 415 -21.83 -14.41 13.94
C ARG A 415 -22.27 -15.02 12.62
#